data_AF-A0A963DZC5-F1
#
_entry.id   AF-A0A963DZC5-F1
#
_cell.length_a   1.000
_cell.length_b   1.000
_cell.length_c   1.000
_cell.angle_alpha   90.00
_cell.angle_beta   90.00
_cell.angle_gamma   90.00
#
_symmetry.space_group_name_H-M   'P 1'
#
loop_
_entity.id
_entity.type
_entity.pdbx_description
1 polymer ?
#
loop_
_entity_poly.entity_id
_entity_poly.type
_entity_poly.pdbx_seq_one_letter_code
_entity_poly.pdbx_strand_id
1 'polypeptide(L)'
;AGGAADGMVDNATDRDGGAPRSRGRNGLAAGRLSRGLLWTMLALGAAIVASLVASALEAPDGRAAGAPPRQAAALLGAMLLLVPALFSLAKRGGRASHPPLWFAGHALAGMAGLLLVSWHAAGGRLLSPPGALLALLLFVVLQGTLARLLVPVRLAQQFGSRATAFHLSGGPDRQALAALVARKRALLQALEPGADEALFSPNLKHAVRRPRLTWRYARLAAQEADLVGARRRAGRLLAHWRRLHVAAALVFAAGLLAHLVVVTLFAGYAAAGRPIDWWHLAAWGA
;
A
#
# COMPACT_ATOMS: atom_id res chain seq x y z
N ALA A 1 20.16 -84.65 15.96
CA ALA A 1 21.54 -84.64 16.46
C ALA A 1 22.39 -83.80 15.51
N GLY A 2 23.11 -82.78 16.03
CA GLY A 2 24.06 -81.91 15.31
C GLY A 2 23.41 -80.94 14.32
N GLY A 3 23.58 -79.62 14.37
CA GLY A 3 24.83 -78.84 14.44
C GLY A 3 25.01 -78.17 13.06
N ALA A 4 24.59 -76.92 12.88
CA ALA A 4 25.41 -75.69 12.94
C ALA A 4 26.33 -75.47 11.70
N ALA A 5 26.02 -74.43 10.91
CA ALA A 5 26.94 -73.55 10.14
C ALA A 5 26.04 -72.54 9.38
N ASP A 6 26.01 -71.26 9.74
CA ASP A 6 27.01 -70.22 9.47
C ASP A 6 26.98 -69.73 8.00
N GLY A 7 26.70 -68.44 7.83
CA GLY A 7 26.26 -67.86 6.55
C GLY A 7 26.03 -66.36 6.64
N MET A 8 27.06 -65.67 7.10
CA MET A 8 27.30 -64.23 7.06
C MET A 8 26.97 -63.59 5.70
N VAL A 9 26.09 -62.60 5.67
CA VAL A 9 26.11 -61.52 4.66
C VAL A 9 25.82 -60.19 5.36
N ASP A 10 26.90 -59.43 5.53
CA ASP A 10 26.91 -58.01 5.83
C ASP A 10 26.13 -57.22 4.79
N ASN A 11 25.29 -56.29 5.26
CA ASN A 11 25.00 -55.09 4.48
C ASN A 11 24.81 -53.89 5.44
N ALA A 12 25.93 -53.43 5.98
CA ALA A 12 26.18 -52.01 6.15
C ALA A 12 26.40 -51.45 4.73
N THR A 13 25.80 -50.37 4.25
CA THR A 13 25.87 -49.00 4.76
C THR A 13 24.92 -48.14 3.92
N ASP A 14 23.90 -47.53 4.49
CA ASP A 14 23.50 -46.15 4.14
C ASP A 14 22.45 -45.62 5.12
N ARG A 15 22.91 -45.08 6.25
CA ARG A 15 22.10 -44.27 7.15
C ARG A 15 22.83 -42.96 7.41
N ASP A 16 22.99 -42.18 6.35
CA ASP A 16 23.32 -40.78 6.50
C ASP A 16 22.09 -40.05 7.06
N GLY A 17 22.14 -39.83 8.37
CA GLY A 17 21.28 -38.96 9.14
C GLY A 17 21.42 -37.52 8.65
N GLY A 18 20.70 -37.17 7.60
CA GLY A 18 20.47 -35.80 7.18
C GLY A 18 19.68 -35.06 8.25
N ALA A 19 20.39 -34.34 9.11
CA ALA A 19 19.82 -33.45 10.12
C ALA A 19 18.68 -32.57 9.55
N PRO A 20 17.57 -32.36 10.29
CA PRO A 20 16.51 -31.47 9.85
C PRO A 20 17.07 -30.04 9.71
N ARG A 21 17.25 -29.62 8.45
CA ARG A 21 17.62 -28.24 8.10
C ARG A 21 16.63 -27.28 8.77
N SER A 22 17.14 -26.50 9.70
CA SER A 22 16.46 -25.45 10.47
C SER A 22 15.93 -24.31 9.57
N ARG A 23 14.89 -24.58 8.77
CA ARG A 23 14.11 -23.58 8.03
C ARG A 23 13.13 -22.79 8.92
N GLY A 24 13.53 -22.47 10.15
CA GLY A 24 12.62 -22.00 11.19
C GLY A 24 12.78 -20.55 11.67
N ARG A 25 13.72 -19.75 11.15
CA ARG A 25 14.00 -18.40 11.72
C ARG A 25 13.65 -17.19 10.83
N ASN A 26 13.08 -17.38 9.64
CA ASN A 26 12.73 -16.25 8.76
C ASN A 26 11.23 -15.85 8.81
N GLY A 27 10.39 -16.58 9.53
CA GLY A 27 8.93 -16.38 9.52
C GLY A 27 8.40 -15.21 10.37
N LEU A 28 9.21 -14.66 11.30
CA LEU A 28 8.75 -13.65 12.27
C LEU A 28 9.29 -12.23 12.00
N ALA A 29 10.13 -12.05 10.97
CA ALA A 29 10.68 -10.75 10.59
C ALA A 29 9.76 -9.93 9.64
N ALA A 30 8.54 -10.39 9.37
CA ALA A 30 7.66 -9.82 8.35
C ALA A 30 6.96 -8.48 8.73
N GLY A 31 7.31 -7.85 9.85
CA GLY A 31 6.52 -6.73 10.40
C GLY A 31 7.27 -5.48 10.84
N ARG A 32 8.59 -5.50 11.02
CA ARG A 32 9.33 -4.30 11.46
C ARG A 32 9.91 -3.59 10.26
N LEU A 33 9.61 -2.29 10.13
CA LEU A 33 10.40 -1.39 9.29
C LEU A 33 11.88 -1.61 9.66
N SER A 34 12.74 -1.80 8.67
CA SER A 34 14.18 -1.82 8.95
C SER A 34 14.53 -0.49 9.63
N ARG A 35 15.40 -0.52 10.64
CA ARG A 35 15.82 0.70 11.35
C ARG A 35 16.32 1.75 10.34
N GLY A 36 17.03 1.31 9.31
CA GLY A 36 17.48 2.16 8.21
C GLY A 36 16.32 2.87 7.51
N LEU A 37 15.28 2.16 7.07
CA LEU A 37 14.13 2.76 6.39
C LEU A 37 13.41 3.80 7.26
N LEU A 38 13.24 3.52 8.57
CA LEU A 38 12.64 4.48 9.50
C LEU A 38 13.47 5.77 9.59
N TRP A 39 14.79 5.66 9.77
CA TRP A 39 15.68 6.82 9.83
C TRP A 39 15.66 7.61 8.52
N THR A 40 15.63 6.95 7.37
CA THR A 40 15.49 7.63 6.07
C THR A 40 14.18 8.38 5.97
N MET A 41 13.06 7.79 6.41
CA MET A 41 11.77 8.48 6.42
C MET A 41 11.76 9.70 7.35
N LEU A 42 12.39 9.59 8.53
CA LEU A 42 12.52 10.72 9.46
C LEU A 42 13.41 11.83 8.88
N ALA A 43 14.53 11.48 8.25
CA ALA A 43 15.41 12.43 7.58
C ALA A 43 14.69 13.17 6.43
N LEU A 44 13.91 12.45 5.61
CA LEU A 44 13.08 13.06 4.58
C LEU A 44 11.99 13.97 5.19
N GLY A 45 11.38 13.57 6.31
CA GLY A 45 10.44 14.40 7.05
C GLY A 45 11.07 15.71 7.54
N ALA A 46 12.26 15.63 8.14
CA ALA A 46 13.01 16.80 8.56
C ALA A 46 13.40 17.70 7.37
N ALA A 47 13.80 17.10 6.24
CA ALA A 47 14.11 17.82 5.01
C ALA A 47 12.89 18.58 4.45
N ILE A 48 11.68 18.03 4.57
CA ILE A 48 10.44 18.72 4.17
C ILE A 48 10.24 19.97 5.02
N VAL A 49 10.40 19.87 6.34
CA VAL A 49 10.24 21.03 7.22
C VAL A 49 11.32 22.08 6.92
N ALA A 50 12.58 21.65 6.79
CA ALA A 50 13.69 22.54 6.48
C ALA A 50 13.51 23.26 5.12
N SER A 51 13.03 22.55 4.08
CA SER A 51 12.82 23.15 2.76
C SER A 51 11.67 24.16 2.75
N LEU A 52 10.62 23.93 3.54
CA LEU A 52 9.52 24.88 3.70
C LEU A 52 9.97 26.13 4.47
N VAL A 53 10.78 25.97 5.52
CA VAL A 53 11.37 27.12 6.25
C VAL A 53 12.30 27.91 5.35
N ALA A 54 13.21 27.24 4.62
CA ALA A 54 14.09 27.90 3.67
C ALA A 54 13.30 28.63 2.58
N SER A 55 12.26 28.00 2.02
CA SER A 55 11.35 28.63 1.07
C SER A 55 10.71 29.88 1.66
N ALA A 56 10.28 29.85 2.93
CA ALA A 56 9.70 30.98 3.64
C ALA A 56 10.69 32.12 3.95
N LEU A 57 11.99 31.95 3.63
CA LEU A 57 13.02 32.99 3.71
C LEU A 57 13.48 33.52 2.34
N GLU A 58 13.16 32.85 1.23
CA GLU A 58 13.55 33.28 -0.13
C GLU A 58 12.92 34.61 -0.56
N ALA A 59 13.57 35.37 -1.46
CA ALA A 59 12.97 36.55 -2.07
C ALA A 59 11.72 36.18 -2.91
N PRO A 60 10.72 37.08 -3.04
CA PRO A 60 9.47 36.79 -3.75
C PRO A 60 9.65 36.25 -5.17
N ASP A 61 10.62 36.80 -5.93
CA ASP A 61 10.86 36.42 -7.32
C ASP A 61 11.41 34.98 -7.45
N GLY A 62 12.20 34.53 -6.47
CA GLY A 62 12.71 33.16 -6.40
C GLY A 62 11.68 32.14 -5.91
N ARG A 63 10.57 32.61 -5.31
CA ARG A 63 9.50 31.75 -4.80
C ARG A 63 8.50 31.32 -5.86
N ALA A 64 8.43 31.99 -7.01
CA ALA A 64 7.39 31.74 -8.01
C ALA A 64 7.32 30.25 -8.37
N ALA A 65 6.12 29.65 -8.31
CA ALA A 65 5.96 28.22 -8.52
C ALA A 65 6.40 27.78 -9.94
N GLY A 66 6.31 28.69 -10.92
CA GLY A 66 6.78 28.48 -12.28
C GLY A 66 8.28 28.63 -12.50
N ALA A 67 9.03 29.12 -11.51
CA ALA A 67 10.48 29.29 -11.63
C ALA A 67 11.15 27.96 -12.04
N PRO A 68 12.14 27.97 -12.95
CA PRO A 68 12.75 26.76 -13.49
C PRO A 68 13.13 25.67 -12.46
N PRO A 69 13.79 25.99 -11.32
CA PRO A 69 14.12 24.96 -10.33
C PRO A 69 12.88 24.35 -9.66
N ARG A 70 11.85 25.16 -9.39
CA ARG A 70 10.59 24.71 -8.78
C ARG A 70 9.74 23.90 -9.76
N GLN A 71 9.79 24.24 -11.05
CA GLN A 71 9.14 23.44 -12.10
C GLN A 71 9.83 22.08 -12.29
N ALA A 72 11.16 22.05 -12.29
CA ALA A 72 11.93 20.80 -12.32
C ALA A 72 11.62 19.92 -11.09
N ALA A 73 11.56 20.53 -9.90
CA ALA A 73 11.14 19.84 -8.68
C ALA A 73 9.72 19.28 -8.80
N ALA A 74 8.76 20.03 -9.33
CA ALA A 74 7.40 19.56 -9.56
C ALA A 74 7.36 18.34 -10.50
N LEU A 75 8.10 18.38 -11.61
CA LEU A 75 8.17 17.30 -12.58
C LEU A 75 8.77 16.02 -11.96
N LEU A 76 9.95 16.13 -11.35
CA LEU A 76 10.61 15.01 -10.69
C LEU A 76 9.77 14.46 -9.53
N GLY A 77 9.16 15.35 -8.75
CA GLY A 77 8.24 15.00 -7.67
C GLY A 77 7.03 14.21 -8.18
N ALA A 78 6.39 14.69 -9.26
CA ALA A 78 5.28 13.98 -9.89
C ALA A 78 5.69 12.60 -10.40
N MET A 79 6.85 12.48 -11.07
CA MET A 79 7.38 11.19 -11.52
C MET A 79 7.62 10.21 -10.36
N LEU A 80 8.18 10.69 -9.24
CA LEU A 80 8.34 9.87 -8.03
C LEU A 80 7.00 9.43 -7.45
N LEU A 81 5.98 10.29 -7.47
CA LEU A 81 4.64 9.97 -6.97
C LEU A 81 3.88 8.98 -7.86
N LEU A 82 4.30 8.78 -9.12
CA LEU A 82 3.79 7.68 -9.95
C LEU A 82 4.30 6.31 -9.51
N VAL A 83 5.48 6.22 -8.87
CA VAL A 83 6.04 4.95 -8.39
C VAL A 83 5.09 4.24 -7.41
N PRO A 84 4.52 4.90 -6.37
CA PRO A 84 3.47 4.33 -5.55
C PRO A 84 2.27 3.75 -6.30
N ALA A 85 1.81 4.44 -7.35
CA ALA A 85 0.68 4.01 -8.16
C ALA A 85 1.03 2.78 -9.01
N LEU A 86 2.19 2.82 -9.69
CA LEU A 86 2.73 1.70 -10.46
C LEU A 86 2.96 0.48 -9.57
N PHE A 87 3.49 0.66 -8.36
CA PHE A 87 3.62 -0.42 -7.38
C PHE A 87 2.26 -1.03 -7.02
N SER A 88 1.25 -0.21 -6.75
CA SER A 88 -0.11 -0.71 -6.44
C SER A 88 -0.65 -1.56 -7.59
N LEU A 89 -0.44 -1.14 -8.84
CA LEU A 89 -0.83 -1.89 -10.04
C LEU A 89 -0.03 -3.18 -10.19
N ALA A 90 1.30 -3.13 -10.07
CA ALA A 90 2.18 -4.30 -10.17
C ALA A 90 1.86 -5.35 -9.09
N LYS A 91 1.67 -4.90 -7.85
CA LYS A 91 1.28 -5.75 -6.71
C LYS A 91 -0.07 -6.41 -6.94
N ARG A 92 -1.09 -5.65 -7.37
CA ARG A 92 -2.44 -6.19 -7.61
C ARG A 92 -2.54 -6.99 -8.90
N GLY A 93 -1.59 -6.83 -9.82
CA GLY A 93 -1.44 -7.61 -11.03
C GLY A 93 -0.65 -8.91 -10.85
N GLY A 94 -0.16 -9.22 -9.65
CA GLY A 94 0.59 -10.43 -9.36
C GLY A 94 2.04 -10.43 -9.87
N ARG A 95 2.59 -9.26 -10.25
CA ARG A 95 3.94 -9.13 -10.83
C ARG A 95 5.04 -8.80 -9.81
N ALA A 96 4.69 -8.62 -8.54
CA ALA A 96 5.65 -8.22 -7.51
C ALA A 96 6.40 -9.45 -6.95
N SER A 97 7.58 -9.74 -7.50
CA SER A 97 8.47 -10.84 -7.07
C SER A 97 9.09 -10.64 -5.67
N HIS A 98 9.30 -9.38 -5.25
CA HIS A 98 9.97 -9.05 -3.97
C HIS A 98 9.16 -8.02 -3.13
N PRO A 99 8.18 -8.47 -2.32
CA PRO A 99 7.28 -7.59 -1.59
C PRO A 99 7.95 -6.53 -0.68
N PRO A 100 9.06 -6.82 0.04
CA PRO A 100 9.70 -5.82 0.91
C PRO A 100 10.37 -4.67 0.14
N LEU A 101 11.08 -4.98 -0.96
CA LEU A 101 11.77 -3.97 -1.79
C LEU A 101 10.78 -3.01 -2.42
N TRP A 102 9.73 -3.55 -3.02
CA TRP A 102 8.68 -2.74 -3.61
C TRP A 102 7.97 -1.83 -2.60
N PHE A 103 7.81 -2.32 -1.35
CA PHE A 103 7.26 -1.50 -0.29
C PHE A 103 8.21 -0.35 0.11
N ALA A 104 9.51 -0.62 0.25
CA ALA A 104 10.50 0.41 0.53
C ALA A 104 10.53 1.47 -0.59
N GLY A 105 10.54 1.03 -1.86
CA GLY A 105 10.46 1.93 -3.02
C GLY A 105 9.20 2.80 -3.00
N HIS A 106 8.03 2.22 -2.71
CA HIS A 106 6.78 2.98 -2.54
C HIS A 106 6.87 4.06 -1.45
N ALA A 107 7.41 3.73 -0.28
CA ALA A 107 7.52 4.66 0.84
C ALA A 107 8.53 5.78 0.55
N LEU A 108 9.72 5.42 0.05
CA LEU A 108 10.79 6.37 -0.25
C LEU A 108 10.42 7.30 -1.40
N ALA A 109 9.87 6.77 -2.49
CA ALA A 109 9.40 7.58 -3.61
C ALA A 109 8.24 8.51 -3.20
N GLY A 110 7.33 8.03 -2.35
CA GLY A 110 6.25 8.85 -1.79
C GLY A 110 6.77 10.04 -0.97
N MET A 111 7.74 9.79 -0.07
CA MET A 111 8.34 10.84 0.78
C MET A 111 9.20 11.83 -0.02
N ALA A 112 10.03 11.34 -0.94
CA ALA A 112 10.84 12.19 -1.81
C ALA A 112 9.97 13.01 -2.78
N GLY A 113 8.91 12.40 -3.32
CA GLY A 113 7.92 13.11 -4.12
C GLY A 113 7.19 14.20 -3.34
N LEU A 114 6.77 13.90 -2.10
CA LEU A 114 6.19 14.90 -1.20
C LEU A 114 7.15 16.07 -0.93
N LEU A 115 8.44 15.80 -0.70
CA LEU A 115 9.45 16.84 -0.51
C LEU A 115 9.52 17.81 -1.70
N LEU A 116 9.69 17.27 -2.91
CA LEU A 116 9.84 18.09 -4.10
C LEU A 116 8.55 18.86 -4.44
N VAL A 117 7.39 18.22 -4.33
CA VAL A 117 6.10 18.88 -4.58
C VAL A 117 5.78 19.92 -3.51
N SER A 118 6.14 19.68 -2.24
CA SER A 118 5.95 20.68 -1.18
C SER A 118 6.82 21.91 -1.41
N TRP A 119 8.07 21.72 -1.87
CA TRP A 119 8.93 22.84 -2.24
C TRP A 119 8.33 23.64 -3.40
N HIS A 120 7.89 22.99 -4.48
CA HIS A 120 7.18 23.65 -5.57
C HIS A 120 5.94 24.43 -5.09
N ALA A 121 5.09 23.77 -4.30
CA ALA A 121 3.83 24.33 -3.81
C ALA A 121 4.02 25.50 -2.82
N ALA A 122 5.18 25.61 -2.17
CA ALA A 122 5.50 26.75 -1.29
C ALA A 122 5.50 28.10 -2.05
N GLY A 123 5.61 28.07 -3.38
CA GLY A 123 5.49 29.24 -4.25
C GLY A 123 4.07 29.64 -4.62
N GLY A 124 3.08 28.81 -4.27
CA GLY A 124 1.69 28.96 -4.66
C GLY A 124 0.75 29.36 -3.50
N ARG A 125 -0.54 29.48 -3.82
CA ARG A 125 -1.59 29.74 -2.81
C ARG A 125 -2.06 28.40 -2.22
N LEU A 126 -1.93 28.21 -0.91
CA LEU A 126 -2.36 26.97 -0.25
C LEU A 126 -3.88 26.75 -0.26
N LEU A 127 -4.67 27.83 -0.28
CA LEU A 127 -6.14 27.78 -0.39
C LEU A 127 -6.58 27.78 -1.85
N SER A 128 -6.05 26.85 -2.64
CA SER A 128 -6.36 26.68 -4.06
C SER A 128 -6.55 25.20 -4.39
N PRO A 129 -7.11 24.84 -5.55
CA PRO A 129 -7.23 23.43 -5.93
C PRO A 129 -5.89 22.65 -5.88
N PRO A 130 -4.75 23.19 -6.35
CA PRO A 130 -3.43 22.56 -6.12
C PRO A 130 -3.06 22.39 -4.64
N GLY A 131 -3.41 23.35 -3.79
CA GLY A 131 -3.19 23.23 -2.34
C GLY A 131 -4.00 22.10 -1.69
N ALA A 132 -5.21 21.84 -2.18
CA ALA A 132 -6.00 20.68 -1.77
C ALA A 132 -5.33 19.35 -2.16
N LEU A 133 -4.64 19.28 -3.31
CA LEU A 133 -3.84 18.11 -3.69
C LEU A 133 -2.66 17.90 -2.75
N LEU A 134 -1.97 18.97 -2.34
CA LEU A 134 -0.89 18.88 -1.35
C LEU A 134 -1.43 18.36 0.00
N ALA A 135 -2.56 18.89 0.47
CA ALA A 135 -3.20 18.42 1.70
C ALA A 135 -3.57 16.93 1.61
N LEU A 136 -4.09 16.49 0.46
CA LEU A 136 -4.42 15.09 0.23
C LEU A 136 -3.17 14.20 0.18
N LEU A 137 -2.07 14.68 -0.42
CA LEU A 137 -0.78 13.97 -0.42
C LEU A 137 -0.24 13.80 1.00
N LEU A 138 -0.24 14.89 1.79
CA LEU A 138 0.15 14.87 3.20
C LEU A 138 -0.69 13.86 3.99
N PHE A 139 -2.01 13.88 3.78
CA PHE A 139 -2.92 12.91 4.39
C PHE A 139 -2.55 11.46 4.04
N VAL A 140 -2.34 11.15 2.75
CA VAL A 140 -1.97 9.80 2.30
C VAL A 140 -0.65 9.33 2.91
N VAL A 141 0.38 10.20 2.92
CA VAL A 141 1.70 9.88 3.47
C VAL A 141 1.66 9.69 4.99
N LEU A 142 1.01 10.60 5.72
CA LEU A 142 0.86 10.53 7.17
C LEU A 142 0.08 9.26 7.55
N GLN A 143 -1.05 9.04 6.91
CA GLN A 143 -1.91 7.90 7.19
C GLN A 143 -1.24 6.56 6.84
N GLY A 144 -0.43 6.51 5.77
CA GLY A 144 0.42 5.36 5.44
C GLY A 144 1.53 5.11 6.47
N THR A 145 2.20 6.17 6.92
CA THR A 145 3.29 6.10 7.91
C THR A 145 2.75 5.65 9.27
N LEU A 146 1.66 6.27 9.75
CA LEU A 146 0.98 5.89 10.98
C LEU A 146 0.49 4.44 10.93
N ALA A 147 0.01 3.96 9.77
CA ALA A 147 -0.35 2.56 9.60
C ALA A 147 0.81 1.62 9.95
N ARG A 148 2.03 1.99 9.57
CA ARG A 148 3.21 1.14 9.74
C ARG A 148 3.76 1.19 11.16
N LEU A 149 3.61 2.31 11.85
CA LEU A 149 4.07 2.46 13.22
C LEU A 149 3.08 1.83 14.22
N LEU A 150 1.78 2.06 14.02
CA LEU A 150 0.77 1.73 15.03
C LEU A 150 0.12 0.35 14.83
N VAL A 151 -0.08 -0.09 13.59
CA VAL A 151 -0.81 -1.35 13.33
C VAL A 151 -0.08 -2.58 13.84
N PRO A 152 1.25 -2.74 13.65
CA PRO A 152 1.97 -3.90 14.19
C PRO A 152 1.88 -3.98 15.71
N VAL A 153 1.95 -2.85 16.42
CA VAL A 153 1.83 -2.79 17.88
C VAL A 153 0.44 -3.25 18.32
N ARG A 154 -0.62 -2.73 17.69
CA ARG A 154 -2.01 -3.11 18.02
C ARG A 154 -2.32 -4.57 17.69
N LEU A 155 -1.80 -5.08 16.57
CA LEU A 155 -1.95 -6.50 16.21
C LEU A 155 -1.20 -7.41 17.18
N ALA A 156 0.02 -7.03 17.59
CA ALA A 156 0.78 -7.77 18.59
C ALA A 156 0.04 -7.83 19.94
N GLN A 157 -0.58 -6.73 20.36
CA GLN A 157 -1.42 -6.68 21.57
C GLN A 157 -2.64 -7.61 21.46
N GLN A 158 -3.32 -7.64 20.32
CA GLN A 158 -4.47 -8.52 20.07
C GLN A 158 -4.11 -10.01 20.05
N PHE A 159 -2.93 -10.36 19.56
CA PHE A 159 -2.44 -11.73 19.56
C PHE A 159 -1.82 -12.14 20.90
N GLY A 160 -1.29 -11.19 21.67
CA GLY A 160 -0.77 -11.42 23.02
C GLY A 160 -1.87 -11.62 24.07
N SER A 161 -3.03 -10.99 23.93
CA SER A 161 -4.16 -11.10 24.86
C SER A 161 -4.99 -12.39 24.70
N ARG A 162 -4.43 -13.45 24.11
CA ARG A 162 -5.17 -14.59 23.53
C ARG A 162 -5.67 -15.67 24.49
N ALA A 163 -5.39 -15.61 25.80
CA ALA A 163 -5.93 -16.60 26.72
C ALA A 163 -7.48 -16.56 26.79
N THR A 164 -8.09 -15.40 26.57
CA THR A 164 -9.55 -15.19 26.73
C THR A 164 -10.35 -15.15 25.42
N ALA A 165 -9.68 -15.16 24.24
CA ALA A 165 -10.33 -14.91 22.95
C ALA A 165 -11.08 -16.13 22.36
N PHE A 166 -10.94 -17.32 22.96
CA PHE A 166 -11.67 -18.53 22.57
C PHE A 166 -12.98 -18.74 23.36
N HIS A 167 -13.22 -17.93 24.39
CA HIS A 167 -14.46 -17.94 25.18
C HIS A 167 -15.38 -16.80 24.74
N LEU A 168 -15.93 -16.90 23.52
CA LEU A 168 -17.13 -16.15 23.16
C LEU A 168 -18.33 -17.07 23.36
N SER A 169 -19.06 -16.85 24.45
CA SER A 169 -20.35 -17.46 24.71
C SER A 169 -21.27 -17.23 23.50
N GLY A 170 -21.60 -18.29 22.76
CA GLY A 170 -22.53 -18.27 21.62
C GLY A 170 -21.96 -18.68 20.26
N GLY A 171 -20.65 -18.56 20.01
CA GLY A 171 -20.03 -18.91 18.72
C GLY A 171 -20.61 -18.19 17.48
N PRO A 172 -19.90 -18.16 16.34
CA PRO A 172 -20.53 -17.74 15.08
C PRO A 172 -21.62 -18.74 14.68
N ASP A 173 -22.76 -18.24 14.16
CA ASP A 173 -23.82 -19.07 13.59
C ASP A 173 -23.22 -19.95 12.46
N ARG A 174 -23.05 -21.23 12.79
CA ARG A 174 -22.39 -22.20 11.92
C ARG A 174 -23.20 -22.45 10.65
N GLN A 175 -24.53 -22.37 10.71
CA GLN A 175 -25.39 -22.57 9.54
C GLN A 175 -25.28 -21.37 8.60
N ALA A 176 -25.35 -20.14 9.12
CA ALA A 176 -25.15 -18.95 8.31
C ALA A 176 -23.75 -18.91 7.67
N LEU A 177 -22.71 -19.33 8.41
CA LEU A 177 -21.34 -19.41 7.88
C LEU A 177 -21.22 -20.47 6.76
N ALA A 178 -21.78 -21.67 6.97
CA ALA A 178 -21.76 -22.73 5.96
C ALA A 178 -22.49 -22.32 4.67
N ALA A 179 -23.66 -21.69 4.78
CA ALA A 179 -24.40 -21.15 3.65
C ALA A 179 -23.60 -20.07 2.90
N LEU A 180 -22.88 -19.22 3.62
CA LEU A 180 -22.04 -18.21 3.01
C LEU A 180 -20.87 -18.82 2.24
N VAL A 181 -20.15 -19.77 2.84
CA VAL A 181 -19.03 -20.49 2.21
C VAL A 181 -19.49 -21.22 0.95
N ALA A 182 -20.67 -21.85 0.97
CA ALA A 182 -21.25 -22.50 -0.21
C ALA A 182 -21.47 -21.49 -1.37
N ARG A 183 -22.02 -20.31 -1.08
CA ARG A 183 -22.19 -19.24 -2.09
C ARG A 183 -20.84 -18.71 -2.60
N LYS A 184 -19.83 -18.58 -1.73
CA LYS A 184 -18.47 -18.18 -2.14
C LYS A 184 -17.85 -19.19 -3.09
N ARG A 185 -17.95 -20.49 -2.79
CA ARG A 185 -17.44 -21.57 -3.65
C ARG A 185 -18.13 -21.59 -5.01
N ALA A 186 -19.45 -21.45 -5.05
CA ALA A 186 -20.18 -21.37 -6.32
C ALA A 186 -19.73 -20.18 -7.18
N LEU A 187 -19.55 -18.99 -6.57
CA LEU A 187 -19.01 -17.82 -7.26
C LEU A 187 -17.55 -18.00 -7.68
N LEU A 188 -16.74 -18.69 -6.88
CA LEU A 188 -15.33 -18.92 -7.16
C LEU A 188 -15.13 -19.81 -8.39
N GLN A 189 -15.95 -20.85 -8.56
CA GLN A 189 -15.93 -21.68 -9.77
C GLN A 189 -16.19 -20.85 -11.04
N ALA A 190 -17.09 -19.87 -10.95
CA ALA A 190 -17.36 -18.94 -12.05
C ALA A 190 -16.28 -17.84 -12.20
N LEU A 191 -15.36 -17.67 -11.24
CA LEU A 191 -14.35 -16.61 -11.27
C LEU A 191 -12.97 -17.15 -11.69
N GLU A 192 -12.51 -18.23 -11.05
CA GLU A 192 -11.23 -18.89 -11.27
C GLU A 192 -11.39 -20.40 -10.97
N PRO A 193 -11.72 -21.22 -11.99
CA PRO A 193 -11.83 -22.67 -11.83
C PRO A 193 -10.52 -23.25 -11.30
N GLY A 194 -10.59 -24.00 -10.19
CA GLY A 194 -9.42 -24.59 -9.53
C GLY A 194 -8.80 -23.78 -8.40
N ALA A 195 -9.29 -22.56 -8.12
CA ALA A 195 -8.86 -21.82 -6.94
C ALA A 195 -9.45 -22.41 -5.65
N ASP A 196 -8.63 -22.49 -4.60
CA ASP A 196 -9.07 -22.83 -3.26
C ASP A 196 -9.69 -21.61 -2.57
N GLU A 197 -10.90 -21.76 -2.05
CA GLU A 197 -11.64 -20.69 -1.37
C GLU A 197 -10.92 -20.15 -0.13
N ALA A 198 -10.14 -20.98 0.56
CA ALA A 198 -9.39 -20.57 1.75
C ALA A 198 -8.19 -19.66 1.42
N LEU A 199 -7.64 -19.80 0.21
CA LEU A 199 -6.43 -19.09 -0.22
C LEU A 199 -6.72 -17.98 -1.24
N PHE A 200 -7.89 -18.05 -1.88
CA PHE A 200 -8.24 -17.15 -2.95
C PHE A 200 -8.47 -15.72 -2.46
N SER A 201 -7.88 -14.76 -3.18
CA SER A 201 -8.15 -13.35 -3.00
C SER A 201 -8.33 -12.68 -4.36
N PRO A 202 -9.42 -11.92 -4.58
CA PRO A 202 -9.59 -11.19 -5.82
C PRO A 202 -8.44 -10.22 -6.08
N ASN A 203 -7.90 -10.24 -7.30
CA ASN A 203 -6.81 -9.38 -7.75
C ASN A 203 -7.30 -8.42 -8.86
N LEU A 204 -6.41 -7.57 -9.38
CA LEU A 204 -6.80 -6.59 -10.41
C LEU A 204 -7.23 -7.27 -11.72
N LYS A 205 -6.59 -8.39 -12.09
CA LYS A 205 -6.96 -9.16 -13.29
C LYS A 205 -8.41 -9.63 -13.21
N HIS A 206 -8.86 -10.11 -12.05
CA HIS A 206 -10.26 -10.49 -11.81
C HIS A 206 -11.20 -9.28 -11.89
N ALA A 207 -10.82 -8.16 -11.28
CA ALA A 207 -11.62 -6.94 -11.30
C ALA A 207 -11.82 -6.38 -12.73
N VAL A 208 -10.78 -6.44 -13.58
CA VAL A 208 -10.86 -5.98 -14.97
C VAL A 208 -11.64 -6.96 -15.84
N ARG A 209 -11.37 -8.28 -15.74
CA ARG A 209 -12.00 -9.28 -16.62
C ARG A 209 -13.45 -9.61 -16.24
N ARG A 210 -13.76 -9.63 -14.93
CA ARG A 210 -15.04 -10.07 -14.37
C ARG A 210 -15.45 -9.15 -13.20
N PRO A 211 -15.72 -7.86 -13.44
CA PRO A 211 -15.94 -6.86 -12.39
C PRO A 211 -17.12 -7.19 -11.48
N ARG A 212 -18.26 -7.59 -12.08
CA ARG A 212 -19.49 -7.91 -11.33
C ARG A 212 -19.30 -9.12 -10.40
N LEU A 213 -18.66 -10.19 -10.89
CA LEU A 213 -18.41 -11.40 -10.10
C LEU A 213 -17.39 -11.14 -8.99
N THR A 214 -16.32 -10.39 -9.30
CA THR A 214 -15.31 -9.96 -8.33
C THR A 214 -15.94 -9.17 -7.18
N TRP A 215 -16.83 -8.23 -7.50
CA TRP A 215 -17.54 -7.45 -6.49
C TRP A 215 -18.48 -8.30 -5.64
N ARG A 216 -19.26 -9.21 -6.25
CA ARG A 216 -20.14 -10.15 -5.52
C ARG A 216 -19.34 -11.02 -4.56
N TYR A 217 -18.22 -11.59 -5.01
CA TYR A 217 -17.33 -12.39 -4.17
C TYR A 217 -16.76 -11.55 -3.01
N ALA A 218 -16.27 -10.34 -3.28
CA ALA A 218 -15.73 -9.45 -2.25
C ALA A 218 -16.80 -9.06 -1.20
N ARG A 219 -18.07 -8.91 -1.61
CA ARG A 219 -19.19 -8.66 -0.70
C ARG A 219 -19.46 -9.86 0.21
N LEU A 220 -19.43 -11.08 -0.31
CA LEU A 220 -19.58 -12.29 0.51
C LEU A 220 -18.41 -12.45 1.48
N ALA A 221 -17.17 -12.25 1.04
CA ALA A 221 -16.00 -12.28 1.92
C ALA A 221 -16.07 -11.21 3.03
N ALA A 222 -16.69 -10.05 2.75
CA ALA A 222 -16.95 -9.04 3.77
C ALA A 222 -17.98 -9.50 4.80
N GLN A 223 -19.08 -10.12 4.37
CA GLN A 223 -20.11 -10.68 5.26
C GLN A 223 -19.54 -11.79 6.16
N GLU A 224 -18.67 -12.65 5.62
CA GLU A 224 -17.97 -13.68 6.37
C GLU A 224 -17.10 -13.09 7.49
N ALA A 225 -16.30 -12.08 7.15
CA ALA A 225 -15.43 -11.41 8.12
C ALA A 225 -16.23 -10.74 9.27
N ASP A 226 -17.46 -10.32 8.99
CA ASP A 226 -18.37 -9.75 9.98
C ASP A 226 -18.97 -10.85 10.88
N LEU A 227 -19.39 -12.00 10.30
CA LEU A 227 -19.90 -13.17 11.04
C LEU A 227 -18.85 -13.78 11.98
N VAL A 228 -17.62 -13.94 11.52
CA VAL A 228 -16.50 -14.48 12.33
C VAL A 228 -16.02 -13.45 13.39
N GLY A 229 -16.53 -12.21 13.31
CA GLY A 229 -16.17 -11.14 14.24
C GLY A 229 -14.71 -10.69 14.10
N ALA A 230 -14.06 -11.00 12.97
CA ALA A 230 -12.67 -10.65 12.71
C ALA A 230 -12.46 -9.13 12.68
N ARG A 231 -13.45 -8.38 12.16
CA ARG A 231 -13.39 -6.91 12.05
C ARG A 231 -13.78 -6.17 13.32
N ARG A 232 -14.72 -6.71 14.11
CA ARG A 232 -15.15 -6.10 15.38
C ARG A 232 -14.01 -6.05 16.39
N ARG A 233 -13.14 -7.06 16.39
CA ARG A 233 -11.95 -7.12 17.26
C ARG A 233 -10.86 -6.13 16.87
N ALA A 234 -10.70 -5.85 15.58
CA ALA A 234 -9.70 -4.91 15.04
C ALA A 234 -10.02 -3.42 15.30
N GLY A 235 -11.28 -3.09 15.62
CA GLY A 235 -11.79 -1.71 15.71
C GLY A 235 -12.20 -1.14 14.34
N ARG A 236 -13.30 -0.38 14.30
CA ARG A 236 -13.85 0.19 13.04
C ARG A 236 -12.84 1.05 12.29
N LEU A 237 -11.98 1.78 13.02
CA LEU A 237 -10.95 2.63 12.44
C LEU A 237 -9.93 1.82 11.63
N LEU A 238 -9.44 0.70 12.17
CA LEU A 238 -8.45 -0.15 11.49
C LEU A 238 -9.05 -0.85 10.27
N ALA A 239 -10.33 -1.24 10.35
CA ALA A 239 -11.05 -1.88 9.25
C ALA A 239 -11.22 -0.96 8.01
N HIS A 240 -11.35 0.35 8.23
CA HIS A 240 -11.50 1.33 7.15
C HIS A 240 -10.18 2.00 6.74
N TRP A 241 -9.15 1.96 7.60
CA TRP A 241 -7.84 2.58 7.39
C TRP A 241 -7.26 2.31 5.99
N ARG A 242 -7.22 1.03 5.58
CA ARG A 242 -6.72 0.65 4.25
C ARG A 242 -7.60 1.17 3.12
N ARG A 243 -8.92 1.14 3.27
CA ARG A 243 -9.85 1.60 2.23
C ARG A 243 -9.71 3.10 2.04
N LEU A 244 -9.61 3.84 3.14
CA LEU A 244 -9.41 5.28 3.15
C LEU A 244 -8.07 5.67 2.49
N HIS A 245 -6.97 4.97 2.82
CA HIS A 245 -5.67 5.17 2.15
C HIS A 245 -5.79 5.05 0.63
N VAL A 246 -6.40 3.94 0.17
CA VAL A 246 -6.51 3.64 -1.25
C VAL A 246 -7.44 4.64 -1.95
N ALA A 247 -8.57 5.00 -1.33
CA ALA A 247 -9.48 6.01 -1.88
C ALA A 247 -8.79 7.37 -2.00
N ALA A 248 -8.13 7.84 -0.93
CA ALA A 248 -7.39 9.10 -0.93
C ALA A 248 -6.26 9.11 -1.96
N ALA A 249 -5.50 8.01 -2.08
CA ALA A 249 -4.45 7.87 -3.08
C ALA A 249 -4.99 7.89 -4.52
N LEU A 250 -6.17 7.31 -4.78
CA LEU A 250 -6.82 7.37 -6.09
C LEU A 250 -7.30 8.78 -6.43
N VAL A 251 -7.95 9.46 -5.48
CA VAL A 251 -8.37 10.86 -5.65
C VAL A 251 -7.14 11.75 -5.89
N PHE A 252 -6.06 11.54 -5.14
CA PHE A 252 -4.80 12.25 -5.35
C PHE A 252 -4.23 12.02 -6.74
N ALA A 253 -4.13 10.77 -7.19
CA ALA A 253 -3.59 10.44 -8.51
C ALA A 253 -4.42 11.07 -9.64
N ALA A 254 -5.76 11.00 -9.54
CA ALA A 254 -6.65 11.64 -10.52
C ALA A 254 -6.50 13.17 -10.50
N GLY A 255 -6.42 13.76 -9.31
CA GLY A 255 -6.21 15.19 -9.14
C GLY A 255 -4.85 15.68 -9.65
N LEU A 256 -3.77 14.91 -9.44
CA LEU A 256 -2.44 15.19 -9.98
C LEU A 256 -2.46 15.17 -11.51
N LEU A 257 -3.10 14.16 -12.12
CA LEU A 257 -3.25 14.10 -13.57
C LEU A 257 -4.05 15.30 -14.11
N ALA A 258 -5.18 15.63 -13.46
CA ALA A 258 -5.98 16.79 -13.83
C ALA A 258 -5.17 18.10 -13.70
N HIS A 259 -4.38 18.24 -12.63
CA HIS A 259 -3.50 19.38 -12.44
C HIS A 259 -2.48 19.50 -13.58
N LEU A 260 -1.79 18.41 -13.94
CA LEU A 260 -0.85 18.39 -15.05
C LEU A 260 -1.51 18.81 -16.36
N VAL A 261 -2.71 18.28 -16.67
CA VAL A 261 -3.48 18.66 -17.87
C VAL A 261 -3.83 20.14 -17.86
N VAL A 262 -4.33 20.65 -16.72
CA VAL A 262 -4.73 22.06 -16.60
C VAL A 262 -3.54 23.00 -16.75
N VAL A 263 -2.43 22.75 -16.06
CA VAL A 263 -1.27 23.68 -16.13
C VAL A 263 -0.51 23.60 -17.45
N THR A 264 -0.58 22.48 -18.18
CA THR A 264 0.13 22.32 -19.47
C THR A 264 -0.70 22.71 -20.69
N LEU A 265 -2.02 22.45 -20.70
CA LEU A 265 -2.90 22.71 -21.85
C LEU A 265 -3.82 23.91 -21.67
N PHE A 266 -4.19 24.21 -20.42
CA PHE A 266 -5.13 25.29 -20.07
C PHE A 266 -4.41 26.37 -19.24
N ALA A 267 -3.19 26.73 -19.65
CA ALA A 267 -2.36 27.64 -18.87
C ALA A 267 -2.99 29.05 -18.71
N GLY A 268 -3.75 29.51 -19.71
CA GLY A 268 -4.49 30.78 -19.64
C GLY A 268 -5.54 30.76 -18.53
N TYR A 269 -6.37 29.70 -18.49
CA TYR A 269 -7.32 29.47 -17.40
C TYR A 269 -6.62 29.36 -16.04
N ALA A 270 -5.53 28.59 -15.95
CA ALA A 270 -4.79 28.38 -14.70
C ALA A 270 -4.12 29.66 -14.17
N ALA A 271 -3.68 30.55 -15.05
CA ALA A 271 -3.08 31.82 -14.68
C ALA A 271 -4.11 32.82 -14.14
N ALA A 272 -5.37 32.67 -14.55
CA ALA A 272 -6.49 33.53 -14.16
C ALA A 272 -6.17 35.02 -14.41
N GLY A 273 -5.73 35.34 -15.64
CA GLY A 273 -5.37 36.69 -16.07
C GLY A 273 -4.00 37.19 -15.61
N ARG A 274 -3.23 36.39 -14.87
CA ARG A 274 -1.84 36.71 -14.50
C ARG A 274 -0.86 36.28 -15.59
N PRO A 275 0.37 36.83 -15.61
CA PRO A 275 1.43 36.29 -16.46
C PRO A 275 1.66 34.80 -16.19
N ILE A 276 1.84 34.02 -17.25
CA ILE A 276 2.18 32.59 -17.14
C ILE A 276 3.69 32.48 -16.96
N ASP A 277 4.13 32.10 -15.77
CA ASP A 277 5.54 32.00 -15.37
C ASP A 277 6.11 30.57 -15.47
N TRP A 278 5.36 29.61 -16.00
CA TRP A 278 5.77 28.20 -16.17
C TRP A 278 5.75 27.74 -17.63
N TRP A 279 6.57 26.73 -17.94
CA TRP A 279 6.50 26.07 -19.24
C TRP A 279 5.15 25.35 -19.45
N HIS A 280 4.54 25.55 -20.61
CA HIS A 280 3.27 24.97 -21.00
C HIS A 280 3.25 24.70 -22.52
N LEU A 281 2.29 23.89 -22.97
CA LEU A 281 2.10 23.56 -24.39
C LEU A 281 1.05 24.45 -25.06
N ALA A 282 -0.01 24.79 -24.33
CA ALA A 282 -1.08 25.66 -24.81
C ALA A 282 -1.64 26.55 -23.69
N ALA A 283 -2.10 27.74 -24.06
CA ALA A 283 -2.68 28.72 -23.16
C ALA A 283 -4.20 28.86 -23.38
N TRP A 284 -4.91 27.74 -23.49
CA TRP A 284 -6.37 27.77 -23.65
C TRP A 284 -7.09 28.36 -22.43
N GLY A 285 -8.27 28.92 -22.66
CA GLY A 285 -9.15 29.49 -21.63
C GLY A 285 -8.70 30.86 -21.10
N ALA A 286 -7.93 31.61 -21.89
CA ALA A 286 -7.65 33.03 -21.69
C ALA A 286 -8.84 33.90 -22.13
#